data_AF-A0A1S3F2T4-F1
#
_entry.id   AF-A0A1S3F2T4-F1
#
_cell.length_a   1.000
_cell.length_b   1.000
_cell.length_c   1.000
_cell.angle_alpha   90.00
_cell.angle_beta   90.00
_cell.angle_gamma   90.00
#
_symmetry.space_group_name_H-M   'P 1'
#
loop_
_entity.id
_entity.type
_entity.pdbx_description
1 polymer ?
#
loop_
_entity_poly.entity_id
_entity_poly.type
_entity_poly.pdbx_seq_one_letter_code
_entity_poly.pdbx_strand_id
1 'polypeptide(L)'
;MTAGLERVGNTQQSPIVCACWLPCRFWLVIKEDGHMVTARQEPQLVLVSITFENDCLIFKAPDMDQVVLPTKLPSSNKIHDCRIFGIDIQGRDCGDEIAQWFTKFLKTEAFRLVQFETNMKGRVSKKILPTNENYQVAYPDASPVHILSDASLADLNTRLKKKVTMENFRPNIVVTGCGAFEEDTWDELVIGDVELKKVQCCSRCIMTTVDPDTGIIDRKEPLETLKSYRLCDPSERHLYKSSPLFGVYYSVTKVGNLQVGDPVYRLVE
;
A
#
# COMPACT_ATOMS: atom_id res chain seq x y z
N MET A 1 -15.20 19.94 -26.51
CA MET A 1 -14.42 18.74 -26.89
C MET A 1 -14.85 17.64 -25.93
N THR A 2 -15.46 16.58 -26.45
CA THR A 2 -15.82 15.40 -25.65
C THR A 2 -14.53 14.61 -25.40
N ALA A 3 -14.07 14.56 -24.14
CA ALA A 3 -12.96 13.69 -23.76
C ALA A 3 -13.28 12.24 -24.17
N GLY A 4 -12.35 11.61 -24.87
CA GLY A 4 -12.45 10.21 -25.28
C GLY A 4 -12.01 9.26 -24.17
N LEU A 5 -12.48 8.03 -24.21
CA LEU A 5 -11.99 6.93 -23.37
C LEU A 5 -11.22 5.95 -24.25
N GLU A 6 -9.97 5.67 -23.90
CA GLU A 6 -9.14 4.66 -24.56
C GLU A 6 -8.86 3.52 -23.58
N ARG A 7 -9.16 2.29 -23.97
CA ARG A 7 -8.91 1.12 -23.12
C ARG A 7 -7.42 0.83 -23.09
N VAL A 8 -6.85 0.80 -21.89
CA VAL A 8 -5.43 0.50 -21.64
C VAL A 8 -5.22 -0.87 -20.99
N GLY A 9 -6.27 -1.51 -20.47
CA GLY A 9 -6.11 -2.84 -19.86
C GLY A 9 -7.36 -3.35 -19.15
N ASN A 10 -7.13 -4.31 -18.25
CA ASN A 10 -8.13 -4.87 -17.34
C ASN A 10 -7.57 -4.98 -15.93
N THR A 11 -8.42 -4.77 -14.92
CA THR A 11 -8.04 -5.02 -13.53
C THR A 11 -7.84 -6.51 -13.28
N GLN A 12 -6.77 -6.85 -12.56
CA GLN A 12 -6.52 -8.17 -12.01
C GLN A 12 -6.45 -8.08 -10.49
N GLN A 13 -6.79 -9.18 -9.83
CA GLN A 13 -6.64 -9.30 -8.40
C GLN A 13 -5.18 -9.07 -7.98
N SER A 14 -4.94 -8.14 -7.05
CA SER A 14 -3.67 -8.07 -6.33
C SER A 14 -3.55 -9.32 -5.47
N PRO A 15 -2.47 -10.11 -5.57
CA PRO A 15 -2.31 -11.37 -4.85
C PRO A 15 -2.00 -11.19 -3.35
N ILE A 16 -2.03 -9.95 -2.83
CA ILE A 16 -2.07 -9.72 -1.39
C ILE A 16 -3.28 -10.49 -0.83
N VAL A 17 -2.98 -11.53 -0.05
CA VAL A 17 -3.91 -12.27 0.82
C VAL A 17 -4.33 -11.35 1.97
N CYS A 18 -4.97 -10.24 1.60
CA CYS A 18 -5.93 -9.49 2.38
C CYS A 18 -7.11 -9.47 1.42
N ALA A 19 -8.03 -10.44 1.53
CA ALA A 19 -9.26 -10.54 0.74
C ALA A 19 -10.23 -9.38 1.02
N CYS A 20 -9.69 -8.21 1.35
CA CYS A 20 -10.37 -7.04 1.78
C CYS A 20 -9.53 -5.87 1.27
N TRP A 21 -9.92 -5.35 0.12
CA TRP A 21 -9.20 -4.36 -0.68
C TRP A 21 -9.01 -2.98 -0.01
N LEU A 22 -9.58 -2.79 1.18
CA LEU A 22 -9.64 -1.50 1.89
C LEU A 22 -9.24 -1.59 3.36
N PRO A 23 -9.54 -2.67 4.12
CA PRO A 23 -9.27 -2.68 5.56
C PRO A 23 -7.80 -2.54 5.92
N CYS A 24 -6.86 -3.31 5.36
CA CYS A 24 -5.47 -3.30 5.79
C CYS A 24 -4.77 -1.89 5.82
N ARG A 25 -5.35 -0.85 5.20
CA ARG A 25 -4.87 0.56 5.25
C ARG A 25 -5.38 1.39 6.44
N PHE A 26 -6.32 0.86 7.22
CA PHE A 26 -6.91 1.49 8.40
C PHE A 26 -6.43 0.87 9.72
N TRP A 27 -5.45 -0.03 9.68
CA TRP A 27 -4.80 -0.55 10.88
C TRP A 27 -3.30 -0.25 10.88
N LEU A 28 -2.75 0.02 12.06
CA LEU A 28 -1.35 0.36 12.25
C LEU A 28 -0.82 -0.35 13.48
N VAL A 29 0.34 -1.00 13.35
CA VAL A 29 1.11 -1.46 14.50
C VAL A 29 1.93 -0.29 15.00
N ILE A 30 1.82 0.01 16.28
CA ILE A 30 2.57 1.08 16.95
C ILE A 30 3.34 0.52 18.14
N LYS A 31 4.40 1.21 18.52
CA LYS A 31 5.05 1.06 19.82
C LYS A 31 4.22 1.72 20.90
N GLU A 32 4.56 1.48 22.16
CA GLU A 32 3.93 2.13 23.33
C GLU A 32 3.99 3.67 23.28
N ASP A 33 5.01 4.24 22.63
CA ASP A 33 5.18 5.68 22.47
C ASP A 33 4.40 6.29 21.28
N GLY A 34 3.63 5.48 20.56
CA GLY A 34 2.82 5.92 19.40
C GLY A 34 3.56 5.94 18.07
N HIS A 35 4.86 5.63 18.01
CA HIS A 35 5.55 5.54 16.73
C HIS A 35 5.12 4.31 15.94
N MET A 36 4.91 4.49 14.63
CA MET A 36 4.61 3.38 13.74
C MET A 36 5.72 2.33 13.71
N VAL A 37 5.31 1.09 13.49
CA VAL A 37 6.19 -0.05 13.18
C VAL A 37 5.94 -0.46 11.75
N THR A 38 7.01 -0.52 10.96
CA THR A 38 6.94 -0.92 9.56
C THR A 38 7.76 -2.18 9.33
N ALA A 39 7.44 -2.92 8.27
CA ALA A 39 8.26 -4.05 7.85
C ALA A 39 9.66 -3.67 7.33
N ARG A 40 9.99 -2.36 7.27
CA ARG A 40 11.38 -1.90 7.08
C ARG A 40 12.21 -2.09 8.35
N GLN A 41 11.56 -2.02 9.52
CA GLN A 41 12.14 -2.19 10.85
C GLN A 41 11.94 -3.62 11.34
N GLU A 42 10.72 -4.15 11.20
CA GLU A 42 10.30 -5.48 11.67
C GLU A 42 9.78 -6.33 10.50
N PRO A 43 10.67 -6.96 9.71
CA PRO A 43 10.33 -7.54 8.41
C PRO A 43 9.37 -8.72 8.50
N GLN A 44 9.36 -9.41 9.65
CA GLN A 44 8.44 -10.50 9.98
C GLN A 44 6.97 -10.08 9.89
N LEU A 45 6.65 -8.78 9.98
CA LEU A 45 5.29 -8.27 9.77
C LEU A 45 4.67 -8.67 8.44
N VAL A 46 5.46 -8.96 7.40
CA VAL A 46 4.92 -9.41 6.09
C VAL A 46 4.29 -10.80 6.15
N LEU A 47 4.63 -11.60 7.17
CA LEU A 47 4.12 -12.96 7.37
C LEU A 47 2.76 -12.97 8.08
N VAL A 48 2.29 -11.81 8.55
CA VAL A 48 0.97 -11.67 9.14
C VAL A 48 -0.06 -11.64 8.01
N SER A 49 -0.84 -12.71 7.91
CA SER A 49 -1.98 -12.81 7.01
C SER A 49 -3.26 -12.40 7.73
N ILE A 50 -4.16 -11.73 7.01
CA ILE A 50 -5.41 -11.21 7.55
C ILE A 50 -6.54 -11.65 6.63
N THR A 51 -7.49 -12.41 7.17
CA THR A 51 -8.75 -12.71 6.49
C THR A 51 -9.90 -11.96 7.14
N PHE A 52 -10.94 -11.66 6.36
CA PHE A 52 -12.13 -10.97 6.84
C PHE A 52 -13.33 -11.89 6.71
N GLU A 53 -13.92 -12.28 7.83
CA GLU A 53 -15.04 -13.21 7.90
C GLU A 53 -15.99 -12.77 9.01
N ASN A 54 -17.30 -12.75 8.75
CA ASN A 54 -18.35 -12.46 9.73
C ASN A 54 -18.09 -11.18 10.57
N ASP A 55 -17.78 -10.07 9.90
CA ASP A 55 -17.45 -8.77 10.53
C ASP A 55 -16.24 -8.78 11.47
N CYS A 56 -15.37 -9.79 11.34
CA CYS A 56 -14.14 -9.93 12.11
C CYS A 56 -12.92 -10.04 11.20
N LEU A 57 -11.81 -9.50 11.67
CA LEU A 57 -10.48 -9.73 11.10
C LEU A 57 -9.82 -10.91 11.83
N ILE A 58 -9.37 -11.90 11.08
CA ILE A 58 -8.67 -13.06 11.61
C ILE A 58 -7.20 -12.91 11.22
N PHE A 59 -6.34 -12.74 12.22
CA PHE A 59 -4.90 -12.62 12.05
C PHE A 59 -4.26 -13.99 12.22
N LYS A 60 -3.35 -14.35 11.31
CA LYS A 60 -2.55 -15.57 11.38
C LYS A 60 -1.10 -15.25 11.04
N ALA A 61 -0.18 -15.93 11.72
CA ALA A 61 1.25 -15.87 11.45
C ALA A 61 1.89 -17.24 11.73
N PRO A 62 3.09 -17.53 11.20
CA PRO A 62 3.80 -18.76 11.49
C PRO A 62 3.98 -18.99 13.00
N ASP A 63 3.78 -20.23 13.44
CA ASP A 63 3.93 -20.67 14.83
C ASP A 63 3.09 -19.90 15.87
N MET A 64 1.98 -19.30 15.43
CA MET A 64 1.06 -18.54 16.28
C MET A 64 -0.37 -19.05 16.13
N ASP A 65 -1.09 -19.14 17.26
CA ASP A 65 -2.53 -19.33 17.23
C ASP A 65 -3.20 -18.13 16.56
N GLN A 66 -4.29 -18.36 15.83
CA GLN A 66 -5.04 -17.27 15.21
C GLN A 66 -5.69 -16.38 16.28
N VAL A 67 -5.76 -15.08 16.02
CA VAL A 67 -6.48 -14.12 16.87
C VAL A 67 -7.56 -13.42 16.05
N VAL A 68 -8.72 -13.23 16.67
CA VAL A 68 -9.91 -12.68 16.02
C VAL A 68 -10.18 -11.29 16.60
N LEU A 69 -10.24 -10.29 15.73
CA LEU A 69 -10.52 -8.91 16.09
C LEU A 69 -11.87 -8.48 15.48
N PRO A 70 -12.87 -8.13 16.28
CA PRO A 70 -14.10 -7.52 15.77
C PRO A 70 -13.81 -6.21 15.04
N THR A 71 -14.43 -5.97 13.88
CA THR A 71 -14.22 -4.72 13.14
C THR A 71 -14.74 -3.48 13.88
N LYS A 72 -15.79 -3.66 14.68
CA LYS A 72 -16.36 -2.60 15.50
C LYS A 72 -15.73 -2.65 16.89
N LEU A 73 -14.76 -1.77 17.11
CA LEU A 73 -14.13 -1.62 18.40
C LEU A 73 -15.06 -0.94 19.42
N PRO A 74 -14.95 -1.24 20.72
CA PRO A 74 -15.62 -0.48 21.76
C PRO A 74 -15.20 0.99 21.72
N SER A 75 -16.18 1.90 21.74
CA SER A 75 -15.93 3.35 21.75
C SER A 75 -15.18 3.83 23.00
N SER A 76 -15.17 3.02 24.06
CA SER A 76 -14.41 3.22 25.29
C SER A 76 -12.91 2.93 25.17
N ASN A 77 -12.47 2.24 24.12
CA ASN A 77 -11.05 1.94 23.94
C ASN A 77 -10.25 3.24 23.80
N LYS A 78 -9.01 3.26 24.31
CA LYS A 78 -8.16 4.44 24.28
C LYS A 78 -7.88 4.90 22.85
N ILE A 79 -7.82 6.22 22.62
CA ILE A 79 -7.26 6.78 21.38
C ILE A 79 -5.78 7.08 21.64
N HIS A 80 -4.93 6.57 20.76
CA HIS A 80 -3.50 6.86 20.78
C HIS A 80 -3.18 7.95 19.76
N ASP A 81 -2.37 8.93 20.20
CA ASP A 81 -1.69 9.82 19.29
C ASP A 81 -0.50 9.06 18.68
N CYS A 82 -0.50 8.95 17.36
CA CYS A 82 0.44 8.15 16.59
C CYS A 82 1.27 9.04 15.67
N ARG A 83 2.49 8.59 15.33
CA ARG A 83 3.41 9.31 14.44
C ARG A 83 3.79 8.46 13.23
N ILE A 84 3.38 8.89 12.04
CA ILE A 84 3.67 8.21 10.76
C ILE A 84 4.53 9.12 9.90
N PHE A 85 5.77 8.72 9.62
CA PHE A 85 6.75 9.50 8.86
C PHE A 85 6.87 10.97 9.33
N GLY A 86 6.79 11.20 10.65
CA GLY A 86 6.87 12.53 11.24
C GLY A 86 5.58 13.36 11.16
N ILE A 87 4.45 12.76 10.80
CA ILE A 87 3.13 13.40 10.76
C ILE A 87 2.22 12.76 11.81
N ASP A 88 1.58 13.58 12.63
CA ASP A 88 0.63 13.13 13.65
C ASP A 88 -0.67 12.63 13.03
N ILE A 89 -1.20 11.55 13.59
CA ILE A 89 -2.51 10.95 13.29
C ILE A 89 -3.00 10.18 14.52
N GLN A 90 -4.29 9.89 14.60
CA GLN A 90 -4.86 9.13 15.71
C GLN A 90 -5.21 7.69 15.31
N GLY A 91 -5.35 6.83 16.31
CA GLY A 91 -5.86 5.48 16.15
C GLY A 91 -6.53 4.97 17.42
N ARG A 92 -7.66 4.28 17.25
CA ARG A 92 -8.37 3.60 18.33
C ARG A 92 -7.65 2.31 18.66
N ASP A 93 -7.38 2.11 19.94
CA ASP A 93 -6.75 0.90 20.43
C ASP A 93 -7.60 -0.36 20.17
N CYS A 94 -6.97 -1.42 19.65
CA CYS A 94 -7.65 -2.67 19.31
C CYS A 94 -7.75 -3.69 20.47
N GLY A 95 -7.30 -3.35 21.67
CA GLY A 95 -7.36 -4.21 22.86
C GLY A 95 -6.11 -5.06 23.12
N ASP A 96 -5.97 -5.56 24.34
CA ASP A 96 -4.72 -6.18 24.82
C ASP A 96 -4.41 -7.52 24.18
N GLU A 97 -5.42 -8.27 23.75
CA GLU A 97 -5.25 -9.58 23.13
C GLU A 97 -4.42 -9.50 21.84
N ILE A 98 -4.81 -8.61 20.91
CA ILE A 98 -4.10 -8.44 19.64
C ILE A 98 -2.72 -7.79 19.84
N ALA A 99 -2.58 -6.91 20.84
CA ALA A 99 -1.30 -6.31 21.20
C ALA A 99 -0.30 -7.34 21.73
N GLN A 100 -0.74 -8.20 22.64
CA GLN A 100 0.05 -9.33 23.14
C GLN A 100 0.39 -10.31 22.01
N TRP A 101 -0.53 -10.53 21.08
CA TRP A 101 -0.29 -11.37 19.91
C TRP A 101 0.85 -10.83 19.04
N PHE A 102 0.83 -9.54 18.67
CA PHE A 102 1.94 -8.91 17.91
C PHE A 102 3.24 -8.90 18.69
N THR A 103 3.19 -8.61 20.00
CA THR A 103 4.36 -8.63 20.90
C THR A 103 5.01 -10.02 20.95
N LYS A 104 4.19 -11.08 21.09
CA LYS A 104 4.65 -12.48 21.11
C LYS A 104 5.20 -12.93 19.76
N PHE A 105 4.61 -12.47 18.65
CA PHE A 105 5.07 -12.82 17.31
C PHE A 105 6.42 -12.17 16.98
N LEU A 106 6.55 -10.85 17.19
CA LEU A 106 7.75 -10.09 16.81
C LEU A 106 8.90 -10.24 17.81
N LYS A 107 8.62 -10.48 19.10
CA LYS A 107 9.61 -10.78 20.16
C LYS A 107 10.70 -9.71 20.36
N THR A 108 10.46 -8.46 19.97
CA THR A 108 11.42 -7.36 20.11
C THR A 108 11.03 -6.39 21.22
N GLU A 109 9.86 -5.77 21.12
CA GLU A 109 9.32 -4.80 22.08
C GLU A 109 7.80 -4.94 22.23
N ALA A 110 7.20 -4.16 23.12
CA ALA A 110 5.75 -4.13 23.30
C ALA A 110 5.09 -3.35 22.15
N PHE A 111 4.08 -3.96 21.53
CA PHE A 111 3.35 -3.40 20.41
C PHE A 111 1.86 -3.29 20.70
N ARG A 112 1.23 -2.29 20.10
CA ARG A 112 -0.22 -2.11 20.05
C ARG A 112 -0.68 -2.17 18.59
N LEU A 113 -1.89 -2.66 18.36
CA LEU A 113 -2.59 -2.45 17.09
C LEU A 113 -3.63 -1.35 17.28
N VAL A 114 -3.66 -0.38 16.37
CA VAL A 114 -4.68 0.67 16.35
C VAL A 114 -5.46 0.68 15.03
N GLN A 115 -6.72 1.08 15.08
CA GLN A 115 -7.61 1.25 13.94
C GLN A 115 -7.95 2.72 13.72
N PHE A 116 -7.93 3.18 12.48
CA PHE A 116 -8.42 4.50 12.10
C PHE A 116 -9.94 4.50 11.96
N GLU A 117 -10.62 5.38 12.69
CA GLU A 117 -12.07 5.58 12.58
C GLU A 117 -12.39 6.68 11.54
N THR A 118 -13.48 6.54 10.79
CA THR A 118 -13.81 7.47 9.68
C THR A 118 -14.15 8.90 10.14
N ASN A 119 -14.45 9.10 11.42
CA ASN A 119 -14.63 10.41 12.05
C ASN A 119 -13.29 11.07 12.47
N MET A 120 -12.18 10.34 12.45
CA MET A 120 -10.85 10.87 12.71
C MET A 120 -10.34 11.65 11.50
N LYS A 121 -9.41 12.58 11.75
CA LYS A 121 -8.78 13.37 10.70
C LYS A 121 -7.61 12.59 10.09
N GLY A 122 -7.65 12.36 8.79
CA GLY A 122 -6.56 11.73 8.06
C GLY A 122 -5.37 12.67 7.82
N ARG A 123 -4.25 12.09 7.38
CA ARG A 123 -3.08 12.85 6.94
C ARG A 123 -3.35 13.45 5.56
N VAL A 124 -3.15 14.75 5.44
CA VAL A 124 -3.40 15.52 4.21
C VAL A 124 -2.28 15.31 3.18
N SER A 125 -2.64 15.13 1.92
CA SER A 125 -1.72 14.86 0.80
C SER A 125 -0.52 15.83 0.74
N LYS A 126 -0.77 17.14 0.88
CA LYS A 126 0.26 18.20 0.83
C LYS A 126 1.35 18.09 1.91
N LYS A 127 1.07 17.42 3.03
CA LYS A 127 2.07 17.17 4.08
C LYS A 127 2.87 15.89 3.83
N ILE A 128 2.39 15.03 2.93
CA ILE A 128 2.97 13.73 2.64
C ILE A 128 3.84 13.78 1.39
N LEU A 129 3.34 14.39 0.32
CA LEU A 129 3.99 14.48 -0.99
C LEU A 129 3.83 15.89 -1.59
N PRO A 130 4.76 16.32 -2.45
CA PRO A 130 4.60 17.52 -3.26
C PRO A 130 3.58 17.27 -4.38
N THR A 131 2.29 17.49 -4.09
CA THR A 131 1.19 17.29 -5.05
C THR A 131 0.15 18.39 -4.99
N ASN A 132 -0.50 18.64 -6.13
CA ASN A 132 -1.63 19.56 -6.25
C ASN A 132 -2.97 18.88 -5.89
N GLU A 133 -2.99 17.55 -5.85
CA GLU A 133 -4.18 16.77 -5.52
C GLU A 133 -4.51 16.89 -4.03
N ASN A 134 -5.79 17.12 -3.71
CA ASN A 134 -6.25 17.30 -2.33
C ASN A 134 -7.00 16.07 -1.85
N TYR A 135 -6.34 15.25 -1.04
CA TYR A 135 -6.94 14.06 -0.44
C TYR A 135 -6.41 13.85 0.98
N GLN A 136 -7.06 12.96 1.71
CA GLN A 136 -6.59 12.48 3.00
C GLN A 136 -6.39 10.96 2.95
N VAL A 137 -5.39 10.48 3.68
CA VAL A 137 -5.15 9.05 3.89
C VAL A 137 -5.02 8.76 5.38
N ALA A 138 -5.41 7.56 5.79
CA ALA A 138 -5.15 7.07 7.13
C ALA A 138 -3.66 6.67 7.27
N TYR A 139 -3.39 5.37 7.24
CA TYR A 139 -2.05 4.82 7.43
C TYR A 139 -1.25 4.45 6.15
N PRO A 140 -1.77 4.49 4.90
CA PRO A 140 -0.92 4.30 3.71
C PRO A 140 0.24 5.30 3.67
N ASP A 141 1.42 4.88 3.21
CA ASP A 141 2.60 5.76 3.15
C ASP A 141 2.31 7.11 2.50
N ALA A 142 1.61 7.12 1.34
CA ALA A 142 1.50 8.33 0.53
C ALA A 142 0.14 8.62 -0.13
N SER A 143 -0.45 7.66 -0.83
CA SER A 143 -1.68 7.88 -1.61
C SER A 143 -2.72 6.77 -1.35
N PRO A 144 -4.01 7.05 -1.59
CA PRO A 144 -5.09 6.09 -1.35
C PRO A 144 -5.01 4.88 -2.31
N VAL A 145 -4.52 5.07 -3.54
CA VAL A 145 -4.48 4.05 -4.58
C VAL A 145 -3.10 3.97 -5.20
N HIS A 146 -2.50 2.77 -5.19
CA HIS A 146 -1.27 2.44 -5.90
C HIS A 146 -1.58 1.43 -7.00
N ILE A 147 -1.22 1.75 -8.24
CA ILE A 147 -1.44 0.90 -9.42
C ILE A 147 -0.10 0.44 -9.97
N LEU A 148 -0.03 -0.81 -10.43
CA LEU A 148 1.13 -1.39 -11.10
C LEU A 148 0.68 -2.36 -12.18
N SER A 149 1.35 -2.40 -13.33
CA SER A 149 1.03 -3.38 -14.37
C SER A 149 1.77 -4.71 -14.19
N ASP A 150 1.14 -5.81 -14.61
CA ASP A 150 1.79 -7.12 -14.68
C ASP A 150 2.96 -7.12 -15.67
N ALA A 151 2.85 -6.37 -16.77
CA ALA A 151 3.90 -6.19 -17.76
C ALA A 151 5.14 -5.52 -17.17
N SER A 152 5.00 -4.49 -16.31
CA SER A 152 6.13 -3.89 -15.59
C SER A 152 6.83 -4.89 -14.66
N LEU A 153 6.05 -5.73 -13.96
CA LEU A 153 6.62 -6.79 -13.13
C LEU A 153 7.32 -7.86 -13.97
N ALA A 154 6.76 -8.21 -15.13
CA ALA A 154 7.34 -9.17 -16.06
C ALA A 154 8.64 -8.65 -16.70
N ASP A 155 8.75 -7.34 -16.98
CA ASP A 155 10.02 -6.72 -17.40
C ASP A 155 11.07 -6.81 -16.29
N LEU A 156 10.74 -6.38 -15.07
CA LEU A 156 11.66 -6.40 -13.92
C LEU A 156 12.16 -7.82 -13.61
N ASN A 157 11.20 -8.73 -13.37
CA ASN A 157 11.15 -10.01 -14.05
C ASN A 157 12.44 -10.52 -14.71
N THR A 158 12.58 -10.18 -15.99
CA THR A 158 13.64 -10.62 -16.91
C THR A 158 15.06 -10.22 -16.46
N ARG A 159 15.17 -9.17 -15.65
CA ARG A 159 16.44 -8.57 -15.21
C ARG A 159 16.94 -9.14 -13.88
N LEU A 160 16.10 -9.90 -13.17
CA LEU A 160 16.40 -10.47 -11.86
C LEU A 160 16.79 -11.95 -11.92
N LYS A 161 17.75 -12.34 -11.08
CA LYS A 161 18.09 -13.76 -10.85
C LYS A 161 17.00 -14.45 -10.03
N LYS A 162 16.65 -13.90 -8.86
CA LYS A 162 15.52 -14.33 -8.03
C LYS A 162 14.32 -13.47 -8.41
N LYS A 163 13.27 -14.09 -8.94
CA LYS A 163 12.06 -13.36 -9.33
C LYS A 163 11.32 -12.85 -8.09
N VAL A 164 10.65 -11.72 -8.26
CA VAL A 164 9.81 -11.07 -7.25
C VAL A 164 8.36 -11.08 -7.69
N THR A 165 7.43 -10.88 -6.77
CA THR A 165 6.00 -10.91 -7.03
C THR A 165 5.37 -9.53 -6.76
N MET A 166 4.06 -9.39 -7.01
CA MET A 166 3.34 -8.14 -6.76
C MET A 166 3.35 -7.74 -5.27
N GLU A 167 3.43 -8.71 -4.38
CA GLU A 167 3.49 -8.57 -2.92
C GLU A 167 4.72 -7.79 -2.46
N ASN A 168 5.84 -7.87 -3.19
CA ASN A 168 7.01 -7.01 -2.94
C ASN A 168 6.68 -5.53 -3.18
N PHE A 169 5.74 -5.22 -4.06
CA PHE A 169 5.41 -3.86 -4.48
C PHE A 169 4.13 -3.29 -3.85
N ARG A 170 3.25 -4.17 -3.36
CA ARG A 170 2.01 -3.88 -2.63
C ARG A 170 1.07 -2.92 -3.39
N PRO A 171 0.78 -3.15 -4.68
CA PRO A 171 -0.26 -2.38 -5.38
C PRO A 171 -1.65 -2.69 -4.81
N ASN A 172 -2.51 -1.69 -4.87
CA ASN A 172 -3.93 -1.88 -4.67
C ASN A 172 -4.51 -2.55 -5.92
N ILE A 173 -4.31 -1.95 -7.10
CA ILE A 173 -4.83 -2.44 -8.38
C ILE A 173 -3.66 -2.95 -9.23
N VAL A 174 -3.80 -4.17 -9.76
CA VAL A 174 -2.93 -4.68 -10.84
C VAL A 174 -3.65 -4.50 -12.16
N VAL A 175 -2.97 -3.98 -13.17
CA VAL A 175 -3.51 -3.82 -14.53
C VAL A 175 -2.81 -4.80 -15.48
N THR A 176 -3.58 -5.43 -16.34
CA THR A 176 -3.13 -6.37 -17.37
C THR A 176 -3.47 -5.88 -18.76
N GLY A 177 -2.79 -6.40 -19.78
CA GLY A 177 -3.10 -6.09 -21.19
C GLY A 177 -2.51 -4.77 -21.71
N CYS A 178 -1.54 -4.20 -21.00
CA CYS A 178 -0.73 -3.07 -21.44
C CYS A 178 0.75 -3.48 -21.62
N GLY A 179 1.54 -2.64 -22.27
CA GLY A 179 2.99 -2.75 -22.29
C GLY A 179 3.65 -2.40 -20.94
N ALA A 180 4.91 -2.81 -20.79
CA ALA A 180 5.68 -2.52 -19.59
C ALA A 180 5.84 -1.01 -19.40
N PHE A 181 5.55 -0.54 -18.19
CA PHE A 181 5.63 0.85 -17.75
C PHE A 181 4.65 1.81 -18.42
N GLU A 182 3.69 1.32 -19.21
CA GLU A 182 2.67 2.20 -19.79
C GLU A 182 1.87 2.95 -18.72
N GLU A 183 1.75 2.38 -17.52
CA GLU A 183 1.09 3.02 -16.38
C GLU A 183 1.72 4.36 -15.99
N ASP A 184 3.00 4.59 -16.32
CA ASP A 184 3.67 5.86 -16.08
C ASP A 184 3.01 7.01 -16.86
N THR A 185 2.29 6.72 -17.94
CA THR A 185 1.69 7.71 -18.85
C THR A 185 0.21 7.98 -18.59
N TRP A 186 -0.44 7.23 -17.70
CA TRP A 186 -1.88 7.35 -17.49
C TRP A 186 -2.19 8.45 -16.48
N ASP A 187 -2.50 9.64 -16.96
CA ASP A 187 -2.76 10.79 -16.09
C ASP A 187 -4.14 10.74 -15.43
N GLU A 188 -5.17 10.32 -16.15
CA GLU A 188 -6.52 10.11 -15.61
C GLU A 188 -7.09 8.78 -16.08
N LEU A 189 -7.69 8.04 -15.15
CA LEU A 189 -8.23 6.71 -15.39
C LEU A 189 -9.70 6.60 -14.97
N VAL A 190 -10.44 5.80 -15.72
CA VAL A 190 -11.80 5.35 -15.38
C VAL A 190 -11.81 3.82 -15.30
N ILE A 191 -12.24 3.29 -14.16
CA ILE A 191 -12.35 1.85 -13.90
C ILE A 191 -13.69 1.60 -13.21
N GLY A 192 -14.60 0.91 -13.90
CA GLY A 192 -15.99 0.80 -13.44
C GLY A 192 -16.61 2.20 -13.26
N ASP A 193 -17.11 2.50 -12.07
CA ASP A 193 -17.68 3.81 -11.71
C ASP A 193 -16.65 4.77 -11.07
N VAL A 194 -15.40 4.33 -10.92
CA VAL A 194 -14.34 5.07 -10.22
C VAL A 194 -13.54 5.90 -11.22
N GLU A 195 -13.32 7.17 -10.88
CA GLU A 195 -12.40 8.06 -11.60
C GLU A 195 -11.18 8.33 -10.72
N LEU A 196 -10.00 8.19 -11.32
CA LEU A 196 -8.71 8.32 -10.65
C LEU A 196 -7.85 9.34 -11.37
N LYS A 197 -7.09 10.12 -10.61
CA LYS A 197 -6.14 11.09 -11.16
C LYS A 197 -4.75 10.84 -10.62
N LYS A 198 -3.77 10.84 -11.51
CA LYS A 198 -2.37 10.57 -11.18
C LYS A 198 -1.84 11.64 -10.23
N VAL A 199 -1.22 11.18 -9.16
CA VAL A 199 -0.54 12.02 -8.16
C VAL A 199 0.93 12.15 -8.54
N GLN A 200 1.61 11.01 -8.68
CA GLN A 200 3.02 10.89 -9.04
C GLN A 200 3.42 9.41 -9.20
N CYS A 201 4.60 9.14 -9.75
CA CYS A 201 5.15 7.78 -9.76
C CYS A 201 5.55 7.32 -8.34
N CYS A 202 5.50 6.01 -8.08
CA CYS A 202 5.82 5.44 -6.78
C CYS A 202 7.35 5.22 -6.66
N SER A 203 7.99 5.99 -5.78
CA SER A 203 9.39 5.78 -5.41
C SER A 203 9.54 4.53 -4.55
N ARG A 204 10.47 3.64 -4.93
CA ARG A 204 10.69 2.38 -4.22
C ARG A 204 11.77 2.52 -3.16
N CYS A 205 11.54 1.87 -2.02
CA CYS A 205 12.44 1.84 -0.88
C CYS A 205 12.84 0.40 -0.53
N ILE A 206 13.65 0.23 0.52
CA ILE A 206 14.14 -1.08 0.99
C ILE A 206 13.02 -2.09 1.28
N MET A 207 11.79 -1.64 1.51
CA MET A 207 10.63 -2.50 1.72
C MET A 207 10.42 -3.51 0.58
N THR A 208 10.80 -3.17 -0.66
CA THR A 208 10.68 -4.12 -1.80
C THR A 208 11.61 -5.32 -1.67
N THR A 209 12.67 -5.21 -0.86
CA THR A 209 13.69 -6.25 -0.67
C THR A 209 13.35 -7.22 0.46
N VAL A 210 12.20 -7.01 1.14
CA VAL A 210 11.65 -7.97 2.09
C VAL A 210 10.95 -9.06 1.30
N ASP A 211 11.37 -10.29 1.50
CA ASP A 211 10.72 -11.46 0.93
C ASP A 211 9.37 -11.70 1.65
N PRO A 212 8.24 -11.68 0.93
CA PRO A 212 6.91 -11.75 1.53
C PRO A 212 6.60 -13.11 2.16
N ASP A 213 7.29 -14.17 1.76
CA ASP A 213 7.03 -15.54 2.24
C ASP A 213 7.88 -15.89 3.46
N THR A 214 9.04 -15.24 3.61
CA THR A 214 10.01 -15.55 4.67
C THR A 214 10.24 -14.41 5.67
N GLY A 215 9.85 -13.18 5.34
CA GLY A 215 10.12 -12.01 6.17
C GLY A 215 11.62 -11.73 6.33
N ILE A 216 12.45 -12.13 5.36
CA ILE A 216 13.89 -11.89 5.34
C ILE A 216 14.22 -10.75 4.38
N ILE A 217 15.11 -9.84 4.79
CA ILE A 217 15.57 -8.73 3.96
C ILE A 217 16.84 -9.14 3.20
N ASP A 218 16.81 -9.12 1.86
CA ASP A 218 17.99 -9.30 1.00
C ASP A 218 18.92 -8.05 1.00
N ARG A 219 18.33 -6.88 1.24
CA ARG A 219 18.94 -5.52 1.29
C ARG A 219 19.49 -5.00 -0.03
N LYS A 220 19.46 -5.79 -1.11
CA LYS A 220 19.88 -5.36 -2.45
C LYS A 220 18.74 -5.46 -3.45
N GLU A 221 18.27 -6.67 -3.73
CA GLU A 221 17.29 -6.91 -4.79
C GLU A 221 15.85 -6.86 -4.26
N PRO A 222 14.89 -6.36 -5.06
CA PRO A 222 15.00 -5.92 -6.46
C PRO A 222 15.42 -4.44 -6.62
N LEU A 223 15.81 -3.77 -5.53
CA LEU A 223 15.99 -2.31 -5.50
C LEU A 223 17.24 -1.85 -6.26
N GLU A 224 18.35 -2.59 -6.21
CA GLU A 224 19.55 -2.31 -7.00
C GLU A 224 19.28 -2.45 -8.50
N THR A 225 18.60 -3.52 -8.92
CA THR A 225 18.18 -3.68 -10.32
C THR A 225 17.30 -2.52 -10.75
N LEU A 226 16.27 -2.15 -9.98
CA LEU A 226 15.43 -0.99 -10.31
C LEU A 226 16.24 0.31 -10.41
N LYS A 227 17.21 0.55 -9.52
CA LYS A 227 18.10 1.74 -9.60
C LYS A 227 18.93 1.79 -10.88
N SER A 228 19.21 0.66 -11.52
CA SER A 228 20.02 0.64 -12.74
C SER A 228 19.30 1.20 -13.98
N TYR A 229 17.97 1.19 -14.01
CA TYR A 229 17.21 1.55 -15.23
C TYR A 229 15.88 2.29 -15.01
N ARG A 230 15.44 2.45 -13.76
CA ARG A 230 14.16 3.10 -13.40
C ARG A 230 14.33 4.34 -12.54
N LEU A 231 15.46 5.05 -12.65
CA LEU A 231 15.59 6.37 -12.04
C LEU A 231 14.75 7.40 -12.81
N CYS A 232 14.28 8.43 -12.11
CA CYS A 232 13.54 9.51 -12.74
C CYS A 232 14.43 10.32 -13.70
N ASP A 233 13.77 11.10 -14.55
CA ASP A 233 14.46 12.10 -15.36
C ASP A 233 15.25 13.07 -14.44
N PRO A 234 16.43 13.57 -14.86
CA PRO A 234 17.19 14.54 -14.09
C PRO A 234 16.40 15.77 -13.62
N SER A 235 15.41 16.23 -14.41
CA SER A 235 14.54 17.36 -14.07
C SER A 235 13.66 17.09 -12.84
N GLU A 236 13.28 15.84 -12.60
CA GLU A 236 12.42 15.41 -11.49
C GLU A 236 13.19 14.93 -10.25
N ARG A 237 14.53 14.99 -10.26
CA ARG A 237 15.37 14.54 -9.13
C ARG A 237 15.06 15.24 -7.81
N HIS A 238 14.55 16.46 -7.86
CA HIS A 238 14.13 17.18 -6.65
C HIS A 238 12.94 16.50 -5.95
N LEU A 239 12.12 15.74 -6.67
CA LEU A 239 10.98 14.98 -6.16
C LEU A 239 11.41 13.58 -5.67
N TYR A 240 12.10 12.83 -6.53
CA TYR A 240 12.36 11.40 -6.30
C TYR A 240 13.76 11.08 -5.76
N LYS A 241 14.67 12.06 -5.79
CA LYS A 241 16.08 11.94 -5.41
C LYS A 241 16.77 10.84 -6.24
N SER A 242 17.22 9.78 -5.58
CA SER A 242 17.86 8.60 -6.19
C SER A 242 17.02 7.33 -6.05
N SER A 243 15.74 7.49 -5.74
CA SER A 243 14.81 6.36 -5.61
C SER A 243 14.32 5.96 -6.99
N PRO A 244 14.35 4.67 -7.36
CA PRO A 244 13.77 4.23 -8.62
C PRO A 244 12.24 4.23 -8.55
N LEU A 245 11.60 4.31 -9.71
CA LEU A 245 10.17 4.44 -9.91
C LEU A 245 9.55 3.14 -10.41
N PHE A 246 8.54 2.64 -9.69
CA PHE A 246 7.84 1.42 -10.08
C PHE A 246 6.41 1.39 -9.51
N GLY A 247 5.42 1.47 -10.41
CA GLY A 247 4.03 1.72 -10.07
C GLY A 247 3.71 3.20 -9.89
N VAL A 248 2.43 3.54 -9.79
CA VAL A 248 1.93 4.92 -9.84
C VAL A 248 0.88 5.16 -8.76
N TYR A 249 0.96 6.33 -8.12
CA TYR A 249 -0.01 6.76 -7.12
C TYR A 249 -1.14 7.56 -7.75
N TYR A 250 -2.37 7.28 -7.33
CA TYR A 250 -3.58 7.96 -7.76
C TYR A 250 -4.36 8.53 -6.58
N SER A 251 -5.04 9.65 -6.81
CA SER A 251 -6.14 10.17 -6.00
C SER A 251 -7.46 9.67 -6.59
N VAL A 252 -8.51 9.63 -5.77
CA VAL A 252 -9.86 9.28 -6.21
C VAL A 252 -10.62 10.58 -6.44
N THR A 253 -10.97 10.88 -7.69
CA THR A 253 -11.75 12.08 -8.07
C THR A 253 -13.25 11.80 -8.02
N LYS A 254 -13.66 10.55 -8.29
CA LYS A 254 -15.03 10.07 -8.13
C LYS A 254 -15.03 8.70 -7.47
N VAL A 255 -15.74 8.62 -6.34
CA VAL A 255 -15.98 7.35 -5.64
C VAL A 255 -17.03 6.54 -6.39
N GLY A 256 -16.79 5.25 -6.52
CA GLY A 256 -17.66 4.31 -7.19
C GLY A 256 -17.25 2.87 -6.87
N ASN A 257 -17.84 1.92 -7.57
CA ASN A 257 -17.48 0.51 -7.47
C ASN A 257 -16.58 0.13 -8.64
N LEU A 258 -15.62 -0.75 -8.36
CA LEU A 258 -14.84 -1.45 -9.35
C LEU A 258 -14.69 -2.90 -8.89
N GLN A 259 -14.47 -3.80 -9.83
CA GLN A 259 -14.27 -5.22 -9.60
C GLN A 259 -13.14 -5.76 -10.49
N VAL A 260 -12.65 -6.95 -10.14
CA VAL A 260 -11.66 -7.66 -10.97
C VAL A 260 -12.28 -7.98 -12.33
N GLY A 261 -11.51 -7.74 -13.40
CA GLY A 261 -11.94 -7.92 -14.79
C GLY A 261 -12.47 -6.65 -15.45
N ASP A 262 -12.77 -5.60 -14.68
CA ASP A 262 -13.20 -4.32 -15.24
C ASP A 262 -12.16 -3.76 -16.21
N PRO A 263 -12.59 -3.25 -17.38
CA PRO A 263 -11.69 -2.55 -18.28
C PRO A 263 -11.17 -1.26 -17.62
N VAL A 264 -9.90 -0.98 -17.88
CA VAL A 264 -9.23 0.26 -17.46
C VAL A 264 -9.20 1.16 -18.68
N TYR A 265 -9.79 2.35 -18.56
CA TYR A 265 -9.75 3.38 -19.59
C TYR A 265 -8.87 4.54 -19.15
N ARG A 266 -8.03 5.07 -20.03
CA ARG A 266 -7.43 6.39 -19.87
C ARG A 266 -8.31 7.43 -20.54
N LEU A 267 -8.40 8.61 -19.93
CA LEU A 267 -9.01 9.78 -20.59
C LEU A 267 -8.00 10.34 -21.61
N VAL A 268 -8.49 10.57 -22.83
CA VAL A 268 -7.74 11.22 -23.91
C VAL A 268 -8.46 12.50 -24.33
N GLU A 269 -7.69 13.56 -24.54
CA GLU A 269 -8.21 14.83 -25.09
C GLU A 269 -8.54 14.73 -26.58
#